data_AF-A0AA42YUE7-F1
#
_entry.id   AF-A0AA42YUE7-F1
#
_cell.length_a   1.000
_cell.length_b   1.000
_cell.length_c   1.000
_cell.angle_alpha   90.00
_cell.angle_beta   90.00
_cell.angle_gamma   90.00
#
_symmetry.space_group_name_H-M   'P 1'
#
loop_
_entity.id
_entity.type
_entity.pdbx_description
1 polymer ?
#
loop_
_entity_poly.entity_id
_entity_poly.type
_entity_poly.pdbx_seq_one_letter_code
_entity_poly.pdbx_strand_id
1 'polypeptide(L)'
;MFFLVLSFLALVVMGAKAGPNDGHFRQIIAESISFVDGAGQERMLIGSSEEGAGINFFNTARKKVLGIGITGDEGGSGILVADKEGRPRIGLGLDEGVPSVVMVDENGKKILAMGGDEKGYGFVIMDENEVERAGLGFKNGDTGVMIYDDHGKYVRGIIRQKNGVHYSSYVDEDGKEVIAR
;
A
#
# COMPACT_ATOMS: atom_id res chain seq x y z
N MET A 1 45.73 13.41 5.84
CA MET A 1 44.55 14.00 5.17
C MET A 1 44.74 14.24 3.67
N PHE A 2 45.97 14.29 3.14
CA PHE A 2 46.23 14.37 1.67
C PHE A 2 46.09 13.02 0.94
N PHE A 3 46.24 11.88 1.63
CA PHE A 3 46.15 10.54 1.03
C PHE A 3 44.71 10.01 0.85
N LEU A 4 43.71 10.58 1.55
CA LEU A 4 42.31 10.15 1.42
C LEU A 4 41.62 10.76 0.19
N VAL A 5 42.12 11.90 -0.30
CA VAL A 5 41.60 12.57 -1.51
C VAL A 5 42.12 11.87 -2.77
N LEU A 6 43.31 11.25 -2.72
CA LEU A 6 43.86 10.50 -3.86
C LEU A 6 43.17 9.14 -4.09
N SER A 7 42.59 8.51 -3.05
CA SER A 7 41.88 7.23 -3.23
C SER A 7 40.55 7.37 -3.97
N PHE A 8 39.93 8.56 -3.96
CA PHE A 8 38.73 8.83 -4.75
C PHE A 8 39.04 9.09 -6.23
N LEU A 9 40.23 9.59 -6.55
CA LEU A 9 40.66 9.82 -7.93
C LEU A 9 41.10 8.54 -8.65
N ALA A 10 41.45 7.49 -7.92
CA ALA A 10 41.92 6.22 -8.46
C ALA A 10 40.79 5.21 -8.80
N LEU A 11 39.53 5.51 -8.47
CA LEU A 11 38.39 4.62 -8.78
C LEU A 11 37.71 4.91 -10.14
N VAL A 12 38.29 5.80 -10.96
CA VAL A 12 37.76 6.12 -12.31
C VAL A 12 38.74 5.68 -13.39
N VAL A 13 39.19 4.43 -13.37
CA VAL A 13 39.69 3.77 -14.57
C VAL A 13 39.30 2.31 -14.54
N MET A 14 38.04 2.01 -14.84
CA MET A 14 37.69 0.69 -15.37
C MET A 14 36.31 0.74 -16.05
N GLY A 15 36.33 0.70 -17.38
CA GLY A 15 35.19 0.25 -18.18
C GLY A 15 34.28 1.30 -18.83
N ALA A 16 34.80 2.46 -19.27
CA ALA A 16 33.99 3.40 -20.05
C ALA A 16 33.89 2.97 -21.52
N LYS A 17 32.79 2.30 -21.88
CA LYS A 17 32.21 2.39 -23.23
C LYS A 17 31.00 3.34 -23.23
N ALA A 18 31.10 4.40 -22.42
CA ALA A 18 30.07 5.40 -22.15
C ALA A 18 30.72 6.78 -21.99
N GLY A 19 29.94 7.85 -22.17
CA GLY A 19 30.46 9.21 -22.17
C GLY A 19 31.15 9.59 -20.84
N PRO A 20 31.91 10.70 -20.81
CA PRO A 20 32.65 11.13 -19.61
C PRO A 20 31.77 11.40 -18.37
N ASN A 21 30.44 11.40 -18.52
CA ASN A 21 29.46 11.68 -17.47
C ASN A 21 28.64 10.44 -17.05
N ASP A 22 28.88 9.28 -17.67
CA ASP A 22 28.08 8.08 -17.42
C ASP A 22 28.88 7.03 -16.63
N GLY A 23 28.47 6.80 -15.39
CA GLY A 23 29.00 5.69 -14.58
C GLY A 23 28.24 4.39 -14.89
N HIS A 24 28.93 3.38 -15.41
CA HIS A 24 28.37 2.05 -15.59
C HIS A 24 28.80 1.14 -14.45
N PHE A 25 27.85 0.82 -13.57
CA PHE A 25 28.07 -0.10 -12.47
C PHE A 25 27.30 -1.39 -12.71
N ARG A 26 27.96 -2.53 -12.51
CA ARG A 26 27.28 -3.84 -12.48
C ARG A 26 26.53 -4.06 -11.18
N GLN A 27 27.08 -3.54 -10.08
CA GLN A 27 26.53 -3.63 -8.73
C GLN A 27 26.94 -2.39 -7.95
N ILE A 28 26.03 -1.89 -7.12
CA ILE A 28 26.29 -0.84 -6.14
C ILE A 28 26.00 -1.44 -4.76
N ILE A 29 26.97 -1.33 -3.84
CA ILE A 29 26.81 -1.72 -2.44
C ILE A 29 26.91 -0.44 -1.61
N ALA A 30 25.80 -0.04 -1.01
CA ALA A 30 25.69 1.17 -0.21
C ALA A 30 24.53 1.01 0.79
N GLU A 31 24.63 1.67 1.94
CA GLU A 31 23.50 1.78 2.88
C GLU A 31 22.38 2.66 2.33
N SER A 32 22.74 3.67 1.52
CA SER A 32 21.80 4.56 0.85
C SER A 32 22.34 5.10 -0.48
N ILE A 33 21.41 5.39 -1.40
CA ILE A 33 21.64 6.05 -2.68
C ILE A 33 20.59 7.17 -2.80
N SER A 34 21.05 8.42 -2.82
CA SER A 34 20.21 9.60 -3.01
C SER A 34 20.28 10.11 -4.45
N PHE A 35 19.12 10.38 -5.03
CA PHE A 35 18.98 11.05 -6.31
C PHE A 35 18.51 12.48 -6.06
N VAL A 36 19.27 13.46 -6.54
CA VAL A 36 19.00 14.88 -6.36
C VAL A 36 18.63 15.55 -7.68
N ASP A 37 17.89 16.65 -7.62
CA ASP A 37 17.64 17.51 -8.78
C ASP A 37 18.80 18.49 -9.04
N GLY A 38 18.66 19.34 -10.07
CA GLY A 38 19.68 20.33 -10.43
C GLY A 38 19.96 21.40 -9.38
N ALA A 39 19.09 21.54 -8.37
CA ALA A 39 19.31 22.42 -7.21
C ALA A 39 19.96 21.68 -6.03
N GLY A 40 20.24 20.37 -6.17
CA GLY A 40 20.79 19.52 -5.11
C GLY A 40 19.73 19.03 -4.12
N GLN A 41 18.43 19.20 -4.40
CA GLN A 41 17.37 18.70 -3.54
C GLN A 41 17.11 17.22 -3.81
N GLU A 42 17.08 16.40 -2.76
CA GLU A 42 16.74 14.98 -2.86
C GLU A 42 15.31 14.77 -3.39
N ARG A 43 15.20 13.93 -4.43
CA ARG A 43 13.96 13.54 -5.11
C ARG A 43 13.63 12.08 -4.89
N MET A 44 14.64 11.25 -4.66
CA MET A 44 14.49 9.83 -4.38
C MET A 44 15.61 9.34 -3.46
N LEU A 45 15.26 8.47 -2.53
CA LEU A 45 16.19 7.80 -1.63
C LEU A 45 15.94 6.30 -1.71
N ILE A 46 16.96 5.53 -2.08
CA ILE A 46 17.00 4.08 -1.92
C ILE A 46 17.87 3.79 -0.71
N GLY A 47 17.42 2.99 0.25
CA GLY A 47 18.28 2.65 1.38
C GLY A 47 17.70 1.63 2.33
N SER A 48 18.51 1.25 3.31
CA SER A 48 18.18 0.33 4.40
C SER A 48 18.63 0.88 5.74
N SER A 49 17.82 0.68 6.77
CA SER A 49 18.08 1.05 8.16
C SER A 49 17.46 0.00 9.10
N GLU A 50 17.61 0.18 10.41
CA GLU A 50 16.91 -0.66 11.41
C GLU A 50 15.38 -0.57 11.29
N GLU A 51 14.85 0.53 10.75
CA GLU A 51 13.40 0.70 10.52
C GLU A 51 12.90 -0.07 9.29
N GLY A 52 13.81 -0.55 8.45
CA GLY A 52 13.50 -1.29 7.24
C GLY A 52 14.27 -0.82 6.01
N ALA A 53 13.88 -1.33 4.84
CA ALA A 53 14.52 -1.03 3.57
C ALA A 53 13.50 -0.60 2.52
N GLY A 54 13.86 0.34 1.65
CA GLY A 54 12.92 0.82 0.67
C GLY A 54 13.41 1.92 -0.27
N ILE A 55 12.46 2.41 -1.05
CA ILE A 55 12.58 3.48 -2.02
C ILE A 55 11.55 4.54 -1.64
N ASN A 56 12.01 5.76 -1.40
CA ASN A 56 11.15 6.91 -1.13
C ASN A 56 11.29 7.92 -2.26
N PHE A 57 10.17 8.54 -2.66
CA PHE A 57 10.14 9.65 -3.59
C PHE A 57 9.60 10.90 -2.90
N PHE A 58 10.24 12.03 -3.16
CA PHE A 58 9.94 13.30 -2.51
C PHE A 58 9.41 14.32 -3.52
N ASN A 59 8.49 15.16 -3.05
CA ASN A 59 8.09 16.35 -3.79
C ASN A 59 9.05 17.53 -3.56
N THR A 60 8.77 18.68 -4.20
CA THR A 60 9.59 19.91 -4.08
C THR A 60 9.63 20.51 -2.67
N ALA A 61 8.66 20.15 -1.82
CA ALA A 61 8.62 20.53 -0.41
C ALA A 61 9.32 19.49 0.50
N ARG A 62 10.03 18.51 -0.08
CA ARG A 62 10.67 17.36 0.61
C ARG A 62 9.71 16.51 1.42
N LYS A 63 8.44 16.44 1.02
CA LYS A 63 7.47 15.50 1.58
C LYS A 63 7.53 14.20 0.79
N LYS A 64 7.53 13.07 1.50
CA LYS A 64 7.42 11.74 0.90
C LYS A 64 6.03 11.62 0.26
N VAL A 65 5.98 11.39 -1.05
CA VAL A 65 4.73 11.25 -1.82
C VAL A 65 4.52 9.84 -2.35
N LEU A 66 5.59 9.04 -2.43
CA LEU A 66 5.55 7.62 -2.75
C LEU A 66 6.62 6.91 -1.93
N GLY A 67 6.28 5.78 -1.33
CA GLY A 67 7.21 4.90 -0.64
C GLY A 67 6.97 3.46 -1.08
N ILE A 68 8.03 2.68 -1.25
CA ILE A 68 7.99 1.23 -1.45
C ILE A 68 8.98 0.65 -0.46
N GLY A 69 8.59 -0.32 0.36
CA GLY A 69 9.55 -0.87 1.31
C GLY A 69 9.04 -2.04 2.13
N ILE A 70 9.94 -2.52 2.97
CA ILE A 70 9.72 -3.53 4.00
C ILE A 70 10.04 -2.91 5.35
N THR A 71 9.31 -3.30 6.40
CA THR A 71 9.60 -2.90 7.77
C THR A 71 10.79 -3.69 8.33
N GLY A 72 11.52 -3.12 9.29
CA GLY A 72 12.69 -3.76 9.88
C GLY A 72 12.40 -5.02 10.70
N ASP A 73 11.17 -5.17 11.18
CA ASP A 73 10.67 -6.39 11.81
C ASP A 73 10.20 -7.46 10.80
N GLU A 74 10.32 -7.17 9.50
CA GLU A 74 9.89 -8.02 8.37
C GLU A 74 8.39 -8.38 8.36
N GLY A 75 7.59 -7.83 9.27
CA GLY A 75 6.16 -8.09 9.39
C GLY A 75 5.31 -7.35 8.35
N GLY A 76 5.86 -6.28 7.77
CA GLY A 76 5.20 -5.41 6.82
C GLY A 76 6.01 -5.22 5.54
N SER A 77 5.32 -5.17 4.42
CA SER A 77 5.87 -4.71 3.15
C SER A 77 4.80 -4.00 2.36
N GLY A 78 5.14 -2.99 1.57
CA GLY A 78 4.11 -2.31 0.80
C GLY A 78 4.56 -1.09 0.00
N ILE A 79 3.54 -0.50 -0.62
CA ILE A 79 3.55 0.72 -1.39
C ILE A 79 2.63 1.70 -0.68
N LEU A 80 3.13 2.91 -0.44
CA LEU A 80 2.40 4.02 0.15
C LEU A 80 2.37 5.18 -0.84
N VAL A 81 1.18 5.64 -1.19
CA VAL A 81 0.98 6.90 -1.92
C VAL A 81 0.46 7.94 -0.95
N ALA A 82 1.06 9.13 -0.96
CA ALA A 82 0.69 10.24 -0.10
C ALA A 82 0.35 11.50 -0.93
N ASP A 83 -0.39 12.43 -0.32
CA ASP A 83 -0.71 13.71 -0.93
C ASP A 83 0.48 14.69 -0.93
N LYS A 84 0.26 15.92 -1.40
CA LYS A 84 1.31 16.95 -1.50
C LYS A 84 1.86 17.39 -0.13
N GLU A 85 1.11 17.19 0.95
CA GLU A 85 1.56 17.45 2.32
C GLU A 85 2.35 16.27 2.91
N GLY A 86 2.36 15.12 2.24
CA GLY A 86 2.97 13.87 2.70
C GLY A 86 2.05 13.03 3.57
N ARG A 87 0.74 13.28 3.55
CA ARG A 87 -0.26 12.49 4.27
C ARG A 87 -0.62 11.24 3.46
N PRO A 88 -0.60 10.03 4.05
CA PRO A 88 -1.07 8.80 3.41
C PRO A 88 -2.45 8.94 2.74
N ARG A 89 -2.60 8.37 1.54
CA ARG A 89 -3.88 8.29 0.81
C ARG A 89 -4.20 6.89 0.35
N ILE A 90 -3.19 6.15 -0.11
CA ILE A 90 -3.35 4.78 -0.57
C ILE A 90 -2.22 3.94 0.02
N GLY A 91 -2.57 2.80 0.63
CA GLY A 91 -1.64 1.76 1.03
C GLY A 91 -1.96 0.46 0.28
N LEU A 92 -0.93 -0.22 -0.20
CA LEU A 92 -1.00 -1.58 -0.73
C LEU A 92 0.13 -2.36 -0.07
N GLY A 93 -0.15 -3.47 0.60
CA GLY A 93 0.92 -4.18 1.29
C GLY A 93 0.43 -5.30 2.18
N LEU A 94 1.28 -5.69 3.13
CA LEU A 94 0.96 -6.56 4.24
C LEU A 94 0.67 -5.71 5.46
N ASP A 95 -0.48 -5.95 6.09
CA ASP A 95 -0.85 -5.44 7.40
C ASP A 95 -0.88 -6.64 8.35
N GLU A 96 0.05 -6.73 9.29
CA GLU A 96 0.23 -7.91 10.16
C GLU A 96 0.28 -9.26 9.39
N GLY A 97 0.92 -9.27 8.22
CA GLY A 97 1.01 -10.44 7.34
C GLY A 97 -0.21 -10.68 6.44
N VAL A 98 -1.25 -9.85 6.55
CA VAL A 98 -2.46 -9.91 5.71
C VAL A 98 -2.32 -8.98 4.49
N PRO A 99 -2.41 -9.52 3.26
CA PRO A 99 -2.48 -8.70 2.05
C PRO A 99 -3.66 -7.74 2.10
N SER A 100 -3.35 -6.45 1.97
CA SER A 100 -4.30 -5.36 2.21
C SER A 100 -4.15 -4.24 1.19
N VAL A 101 -5.28 -3.62 0.85
CA VAL A 101 -5.36 -2.34 0.14
C VAL A 101 -6.22 -1.40 0.96
N VAL A 102 -5.76 -0.19 1.22
CA VAL A 102 -6.54 0.82 1.93
C VAL A 102 -6.49 2.14 1.18
N MET A 103 -7.63 2.83 1.13
CA MET A 103 -7.72 4.22 0.71
C MET A 103 -8.33 5.04 1.84
N VAL A 104 -7.73 6.19 2.13
CA VAL A 104 -8.19 7.11 3.17
C VAL A 104 -8.49 8.50 2.62
N ASP A 105 -9.42 9.19 3.27
CA ASP A 105 -9.76 10.57 2.97
C ASP A 105 -8.68 11.56 3.46
N GLU A 106 -8.97 12.85 3.32
CA GLU A 106 -8.06 13.92 3.72
C GLU A 106 -7.75 13.99 5.22
N ASN A 107 -8.67 13.48 6.04
CA ASN A 107 -8.61 13.40 7.50
C ASN A 107 -8.01 12.07 8.00
N GLY A 108 -7.70 11.14 7.09
CA GLY A 108 -7.15 9.83 7.41
C GLY A 108 -8.20 8.76 7.70
N LYS A 109 -9.48 9.03 7.45
CA LYS A 109 -10.56 8.05 7.60
C LYS A 109 -10.60 7.11 6.41
N LYS A 110 -10.78 5.81 6.65
CA LYS A 110 -10.91 4.80 5.61
C LYS A 110 -12.18 5.03 4.79
N ILE A 111 -12.03 5.05 3.48
CA ILE A 111 -13.13 5.12 2.52
C ILE A 111 -13.29 3.81 1.75
N LEU A 112 -12.21 3.05 1.62
CA LEU A 112 -12.16 1.75 0.95
C LEU A 112 -11.09 0.91 1.62
N ALA A 113 -11.42 -0.35 1.91
CA ALA A 113 -10.44 -1.33 2.34
C ALA A 113 -10.66 -2.66 1.64
N MET A 114 -9.56 -3.35 1.33
CA MET A 114 -9.52 -4.75 0.96
C MET A 114 -8.56 -5.45 1.89
N GLY A 115 -8.93 -6.63 2.36
CA GLY A 115 -8.09 -7.45 3.23
C GLY A 115 -8.67 -8.84 3.40
N GLY A 116 -7.91 -9.73 4.01
CA GLY A 116 -8.38 -11.10 4.23
C GLY A 116 -7.35 -12.03 4.85
N ASP A 117 -7.79 -13.22 5.19
CA ASP A 117 -6.95 -14.30 5.69
C ASP A 117 -7.15 -15.57 4.86
N GLU A 118 -6.59 -16.68 5.34
CA GLU A 118 -6.74 -18.01 4.74
C GLU A 118 -8.20 -18.48 4.62
N LYS A 119 -9.13 -17.87 5.34
CA LYS A 119 -10.56 -18.25 5.41
C LYS A 119 -11.43 -17.37 4.55
N GLY A 120 -10.97 -16.17 4.19
CA GLY A 120 -11.75 -15.26 3.36
C GLY A 120 -11.07 -13.92 3.09
N TYR A 121 -11.59 -13.21 2.09
CA TYR A 121 -11.17 -11.86 1.77
C TYR A 121 -12.38 -11.01 1.43
N GLY A 122 -12.26 -9.71 1.71
CA GLY A 122 -13.33 -8.74 1.53
C GLY A 122 -12.81 -7.46 0.91
N PHE A 123 -13.70 -6.77 0.22
CA PHE A 123 -13.57 -5.40 -0.23
C PHE A 123 -14.77 -4.64 0.32
N VAL A 124 -14.54 -3.52 1.00
CA VAL A 124 -15.59 -2.73 1.63
C VAL A 124 -15.46 -1.26 1.27
N ILE A 125 -16.61 -0.60 1.13
CA ILE A 125 -16.75 0.84 1.02
C ILE A 125 -17.35 1.34 2.33
N MET A 126 -16.76 2.38 2.90
CA MET A 126 -17.15 2.95 4.19
C MET A 126 -17.69 4.38 4.03
N ASP A 127 -18.49 4.82 4.99
CA ASP A 127 -18.93 6.20 5.10
C ASP A 127 -17.92 7.09 5.86
N GLU A 128 -18.28 8.35 6.10
CA GLU A 128 -17.46 9.30 6.85
C GLU A 128 -17.24 8.93 8.32
N ASN A 129 -17.93 7.92 8.86
CA ASN A 129 -17.76 7.42 10.22
C ASN A 129 -16.99 6.09 10.22
N GLU A 130 -16.39 5.70 9.09
CA GLU A 130 -15.71 4.43 8.85
C GLU A 130 -16.62 3.21 9.05
N VAL A 131 -17.94 3.41 8.90
CA VAL A 131 -18.92 2.33 8.95
C VAL A 131 -19.09 1.77 7.55
N GLU A 132 -18.97 0.45 7.40
CA GLU A 132 -19.16 -0.25 6.13
C GLU A 132 -20.59 0.00 5.60
N ARG A 133 -20.69 0.30 4.30
CA ARG A 133 -21.96 0.54 3.59
C ARG A 133 -22.21 -0.47 2.48
N ALA A 134 -21.15 -0.98 1.88
CA ALA A 134 -21.21 -2.03 0.88
C ALA A 134 -19.96 -2.89 0.94
N GLY A 135 -20.12 -4.18 0.66
CA GLY A 135 -19.02 -5.14 0.65
C GLY A 135 -19.14 -6.18 -0.44
N LEU A 136 -17.99 -6.62 -0.96
CA LEU A 136 -17.81 -7.82 -1.76
C LEU A 136 -16.94 -8.78 -0.96
N GLY A 137 -17.38 -10.01 -0.76
CA GLY A 137 -16.68 -10.93 0.13
C GLY A 137 -16.65 -12.37 -0.36
N PHE A 138 -15.59 -13.06 -0.02
CA PHE A 138 -15.47 -14.51 -0.10
C PHE A 138 -15.15 -15.06 1.29
N LYS A 139 -15.85 -16.11 1.73
CA LYS A 139 -15.57 -16.79 3.00
C LYS A 139 -15.91 -18.26 2.91
N ASN A 140 -14.95 -19.15 3.20
CA ASN A 140 -15.16 -20.60 3.25
C ASN A 140 -15.81 -21.23 1.99
N GLY A 141 -15.65 -20.61 0.81
CA GLY A 141 -16.27 -21.05 -0.44
C GLY A 141 -17.57 -20.34 -0.81
N ASP A 142 -18.12 -19.54 0.11
CA ASP A 142 -19.28 -18.68 -0.14
C ASP A 142 -18.80 -17.32 -0.66
N THR A 143 -19.58 -16.71 -1.55
CA THR A 143 -19.31 -15.37 -2.10
C THR A 143 -20.54 -14.50 -1.94
N GLY A 144 -20.36 -13.22 -1.63
CA GLY A 144 -21.48 -12.31 -1.46
C GLY A 144 -21.20 -10.87 -1.86
N VAL A 145 -22.26 -10.19 -2.27
CA VAL A 145 -22.35 -8.72 -2.33
C VAL A 145 -23.32 -8.30 -1.24
N MET A 146 -22.90 -7.44 -0.33
CA MET A 146 -23.66 -7.04 0.86
C MET A 146 -23.81 -5.51 0.90
N ILE A 147 -24.94 -5.04 1.41
CA ILE A 147 -25.24 -3.65 1.73
C ILE A 147 -25.58 -3.57 3.20
N TYR A 148 -25.11 -2.52 3.87
CA TYR A 148 -25.26 -2.30 5.30
C TYR A 148 -25.96 -0.95 5.57
N ASP A 149 -26.65 -0.86 6.70
CA ASP A 149 -27.28 0.38 7.18
C ASP A 149 -26.25 1.32 7.79
N ASP A 150 -26.73 2.44 8.33
CA ASP A 150 -25.93 3.50 8.95
C ASP A 150 -25.14 3.06 10.20
N HIS A 151 -25.52 1.93 10.81
CA HIS A 151 -24.87 1.33 11.97
C HIS A 151 -23.99 0.13 11.59
N GLY A 152 -23.84 -0.17 10.30
CA GLY A 152 -23.03 -1.29 9.81
C GLY A 152 -23.75 -2.64 9.93
N LYS A 153 -25.06 -2.63 10.14
CA LYS A 153 -25.87 -3.85 10.18
C LYS A 153 -26.28 -4.23 8.76
N TYR A 154 -26.26 -5.52 8.47
CA TYR A 154 -26.68 -6.07 7.18
C TYR A 154 -28.12 -5.63 6.81
N VAL A 155 -28.30 -5.14 5.59
CA VAL A 155 -29.59 -4.71 5.03
C VAL A 155 -30.03 -5.63 3.91
N ARG A 156 -29.15 -5.91 2.94
CA ARG A 156 -29.46 -6.81 1.83
C ARG A 156 -28.21 -7.32 1.15
N GLY A 157 -28.35 -8.40 0.38
CA GLY A 157 -27.25 -8.93 -0.39
C GLY A 157 -27.64 -10.00 -1.39
N ILE A 158 -26.67 -10.40 -2.19
CA ILE A 158 -26.74 -11.54 -3.10
C ILE A 158 -25.62 -12.49 -2.71
N ILE A 159 -25.96 -13.75 -2.45
CA ILE A 159 -25.06 -14.76 -1.92
C ILE A 159 -25.04 -15.95 -2.86
N ARG A 160 -23.83 -16.45 -3.13
CA ARG A 160 -23.57 -17.76 -3.73
C ARG A 160 -22.87 -18.62 -2.70
N GLN A 161 -23.51 -19.71 -2.30
CA GLN A 161 -22.92 -20.69 -1.40
C GLN A 161 -22.03 -21.67 -2.17
N LYS A 162 -21.05 -22.26 -1.47
CA LYS A 162 -20.13 -23.29 -1.99
C LYS A 162 -20.85 -24.49 -2.60
N ASN A 163 -22.01 -24.84 -2.07
CA ASN A 163 -22.85 -25.95 -2.54
C ASN A 163 -23.62 -25.64 -3.84
N GLY A 164 -23.45 -24.44 -4.40
CA GLY A 164 -24.13 -23.99 -5.62
C GLY A 164 -25.52 -23.38 -5.38
N VAL A 165 -25.96 -23.21 -4.13
CA VAL A 165 -27.18 -22.46 -3.83
C VAL A 165 -26.90 -20.97 -4.03
N HIS A 166 -27.82 -20.30 -4.71
CA HIS A 166 -27.79 -18.85 -4.89
C HIS A 166 -29.06 -18.28 -4.29
N TYR A 167 -28.95 -17.15 -3.60
CA TYR A 167 -30.10 -16.41 -3.12
C TYR A 167 -29.76 -14.93 -2.98
N SER A 168 -30.80 -14.12 -2.99
CA SER A 168 -30.74 -12.78 -2.44
C SER A 168 -31.46 -12.76 -1.09
N SER A 169 -31.02 -11.92 -0.19
CA SER A 169 -31.76 -11.65 1.04
C SER A 169 -31.80 -10.16 1.34
N TYR A 170 -32.80 -9.79 2.14
CA TYR A 170 -32.94 -8.44 2.69
C TYR A 170 -33.58 -8.51 4.07
N VAL A 171 -33.34 -7.50 4.90
CA VAL A 171 -33.99 -7.32 6.20
C VAL A 171 -35.28 -6.53 5.99
N ASP A 172 -36.40 -7.08 6.45
CA ASP A 172 -37.71 -6.42 6.39
C ASP A 172 -37.90 -5.38 7.51
N GLU A 173 -39.07 -4.74 7.53
CA GLU A 173 -39.43 -3.69 8.49
C GLU A 173 -39.44 -4.19 9.96
N ASP A 174 -39.64 -5.49 10.17
CA ASP A 174 -39.62 -6.14 11.48
C ASP A 174 -38.20 -6.57 11.90
N GLY A 175 -37.20 -6.32 11.06
CA GLY A 175 -35.81 -6.68 11.31
C GLY A 175 -35.49 -8.15 11.00
N LYS A 176 -36.38 -8.86 10.30
CA LYS A 176 -36.20 -10.26 9.93
C LYS A 176 -35.56 -10.38 8.55
N GLU A 177 -34.59 -11.28 8.42
CA GLU A 177 -34.01 -11.61 7.11
C GLU A 177 -34.99 -12.45 6.28
N VAL A 178 -35.35 -11.94 5.12
CA VAL A 178 -36.16 -12.58 4.10
C VAL A 178 -35.26 -13.08 2.98
N ILE A 179 -35.34 -14.38 2.67
CA ILE A 179 -34.54 -15.03 1.61
C ILE A 179 -35.41 -15.20 0.36
N ALA A 180 -34.93 -14.67 -0.76
CA ALA A 180 -35.47 -14.87 -2.10
C ALA A 180 -34.50 -15.71 -2.93
N ARG A 181 -34.95 -16.89 -3.37
CA ARG A 181 -34.16 -17.87 -4.13
C ARG A 181 -34.54 -17.87 -5.60
#